data_AF-A0A7V0NH30-F1
#
_entry.id   AF-A0A7V0NH30-F1
#
_cell.length_a   1.000
_cell.length_b   1.000
_cell.length_c   1.000
_cell.angle_alpha   90.00
_cell.angle_beta   90.00
_cell.angle_gamma   90.00
#
_symmetry.space_group_name_H-M   'P 1'
#
loop_
_entity.id
_entity.type
_entity.pdbx_description
1 polymer ?
#
loop_
_entity_poly.entity_id
_entity_poly.type
_entity_poly.pdbx_seq_one_letter_code
_entity_poly.pdbx_strand_id
1 'polypeptide(L)'
;MADIPYLPLTDADREKIFRRLGIGSIKELIDRAVPPEVQYKGKLPIPDGLSYHEVEKVVGELSEQNSAARMKIFAGGGAYQMYVPAVVDEISSRPEFYTAYTPYQPEVSQGTLTAIFEFQSMITAITGMEIA
;
A
#
# COMPACT_ATOMS: atom_id res chain seq x y z
N MET A 1 4.04 -2.80 -25.50
CA MET A 1 4.49 -2.28 -24.19
C MET A 1 4.89 -3.49 -23.36
N ALA A 2 5.97 -3.41 -22.58
CA ALA A 2 6.41 -4.53 -21.75
C ALA A 2 5.26 -5.02 -20.84
N ASP A 3 5.26 -6.31 -20.54
CA ASP A 3 4.32 -6.95 -19.62
C ASP A 3 4.60 -6.38 -18.22
N ILE A 4 3.83 -5.38 -17.79
CA ILE A 4 3.97 -4.72 -16.49
C ILE A 4 3.04 -5.46 -15.53
N PRO A 5 3.55 -6.27 -14.57
CA PRO A 5 2.71 -7.13 -13.71
C PRO A 5 1.67 -6.36 -12.89
N TYR A 6 1.90 -5.06 -12.66
CA TYR A 6 1.00 -4.18 -11.92
C TYR A 6 -0.27 -3.78 -12.71
N LEU A 7 -0.22 -3.78 -14.05
CA LEU A 7 -1.35 -3.40 -14.88
C LEU A 7 -2.07 -4.66 -15.36
N PRO A 8 -3.27 -4.98 -14.84
CA PRO A 8 -3.94 -6.25 -15.13
C PRO A 8 -4.58 -6.29 -16.52
N LEU A 9 -4.69 -5.15 -17.20
CA LEU A 9 -5.40 -5.04 -18.47
C LEU A 9 -4.53 -5.50 -19.64
N THR A 10 -4.98 -6.57 -20.30
CA THR A 10 -4.40 -7.04 -21.56
C THR A 10 -4.69 -6.05 -22.70
N ASP A 11 -3.95 -6.16 -23.80
CA ASP A 11 -4.23 -5.34 -24.98
C ASP A 11 -5.63 -5.62 -25.56
N ALA A 12 -6.13 -6.86 -25.46
CA ALA A 12 -7.49 -7.21 -25.85
C ALA A 12 -8.56 -6.52 -24.97
N ASP A 13 -8.31 -6.37 -23.67
CA ASP A 13 -9.22 -5.64 -22.77
C ASP A 13 -9.21 -4.15 -23.08
N ARG A 14 -8.04 -3.57 -23.34
CA ARG A 14 -7.90 -2.16 -23.75
C ARG A 14 -8.66 -1.87 -25.02
N GLU A 15 -8.55 -2.73 -26.04
CA GLU A 15 -9.31 -2.57 -27.28
C GLU A 15 -10.83 -2.59 -27.06
N LYS A 16 -11.34 -3.49 -26.22
CA LYS A 16 -12.77 -3.54 -25.89
C LYS A 16 -13.21 -2.23 -25.23
N ILE A 17 -12.41 -1.70 -24.29
CA ILE A 17 -12.66 -0.43 -23.61
C ILE A 17 -12.64 0.72 -24.63
N PHE A 18 -11.63 0.78 -25.50
CA PHE A 18 -11.51 1.81 -26.54
C PHE A 18 -12.70 1.82 -27.49
N ARG A 19 -13.13 0.65 -27.98
CA ARG A 19 -14.34 0.52 -28.80
C ARG A 19 -15.59 0.98 -28.06
N ARG A 20 -15.73 0.64 -26.77
CA ARG A 20 -16.89 1.04 -25.95
C ARG A 20 -16.97 2.55 -25.72
N LEU A 21 -15.82 3.21 -25.62
CA LEU A 21 -15.69 4.65 -25.40
C LEU A 21 -15.60 5.48 -26.69
N GLY A 22 -15.42 4.83 -27.86
CA GLY A 22 -15.27 5.53 -29.14
C GLY A 22 -13.98 6.36 -29.21
N ILE A 23 -12.88 5.80 -28.70
CA ILE A 23 -11.53 6.40 -28.73
C ILE A 23 -10.53 5.43 -29.38
N GLY A 24 -9.43 5.95 -29.90
CA GLY A 24 -8.34 5.17 -30.48
C GLY A 24 -7.11 5.01 -29.59
N SER A 25 -7.01 5.76 -28.47
CA SER A 25 -5.84 5.69 -27.58
C SER A 25 -6.10 6.22 -26.17
N ILE A 26 -5.21 5.87 -25.22
CA ILE A 26 -5.19 6.49 -23.87
C ILE A 26 -4.95 8.00 -23.96
N LYS A 27 -4.11 8.46 -24.89
CA LYS A 27 -3.85 9.89 -25.08
C LYS A 27 -5.15 10.64 -25.39
N GLU A 28 -5.97 10.08 -26.28
CA GLU A 28 -7.27 10.66 -26.61
C GLU A 28 -8.24 10.68 -25.42
N LEU A 29 -8.22 9.65 -24.56
CA LEU A 29 -8.99 9.66 -23.30
C LEU A 29 -8.57 10.82 -22.39
N ILE A 30 -7.26 11.01 -22.20
CA ILE A 30 -6.72 12.09 -21.36
C ILE A 30 -7.05 13.46 -21.94
N ASP A 31 -6.89 13.66 -23.25
CA ASP A 31 -7.20 14.92 -23.93
C ASP A 31 -8.68 15.32 -23.83
N ARG A 32 -9.59 14.34 -23.78
CA ARG A 32 -11.03 14.58 -23.58
C ARG A 32 -11.39 14.85 -22.11
N ALA A 33 -10.67 14.25 -21.16
CA ALA A 33 -11.00 14.29 -19.74
C ALA A 33 -10.33 15.45 -18.97
N VAL A 34 -9.14 15.85 -19.40
CA VAL A 34 -8.29 16.83 -18.69
C VAL A 34 -8.03 18.02 -19.61
N PRO A 35 -8.38 19.26 -19.21
CA PRO A 35 -8.13 20.45 -20.02
C PRO A 35 -6.64 20.61 -20.40
N PRO A 36 -6.31 20.93 -21.66
CA PRO A 36 -4.92 21.00 -22.13
C PRO A 36 -4.02 21.94 -21.31
N GLU A 37 -4.60 22.98 -20.71
CA GLU A 37 -3.92 24.03 -19.95
C GLU A 37 -3.34 23.52 -18.62
N VAL A 38 -3.93 22.45 -18.05
CA VAL A 38 -3.47 21.84 -16.80
C VAL A 38 -2.73 20.52 -17.01
N GLN A 39 -2.62 20.05 -18.26
CA GLN A 39 -1.87 18.84 -18.56
C GLN A 39 -0.36 19.12 -18.58
N TYR A 40 0.39 18.36 -17.79
CA TYR A 40 1.85 18.37 -17.86
C TYR A 40 2.34 17.79 -19.19
N LYS A 41 3.13 18.57 -19.95
CA LYS A 41 3.64 18.20 -21.28
C LYS A 41 5.08 17.69 -21.30
N GLY A 42 5.76 17.72 -20.15
CA GLY A 42 7.15 17.28 -20.04
C GLY A 42 7.29 15.78 -19.76
N LYS A 43 8.53 15.30 -19.78
CA LYS A 43 8.90 14.03 -19.12
C LYS A 43 9.11 14.34 -17.64
N LEU A 44 8.51 13.55 -16.75
CA LEU A 44 8.79 13.67 -15.32
C LEU A 44 10.31 13.54 -15.09
N PRO A 45 10.93 14.42 -14.29
CA PRO A 45 12.38 14.40 -14.04
C PRO A 45 12.75 13.32 -13.02
N ILE A 46 12.33 12.08 -13.29
CA ILE A 46 12.61 10.89 -12.48
C ILE A 46 13.44 9.90 -13.31
N PRO A 47 14.29 9.08 -12.66
CA PRO A 47 14.99 7.99 -13.35
C PRO A 47 14.01 7.03 -14.02
N ASP A 48 14.52 6.28 -14.99
CA ASP A 48 13.74 5.21 -15.61
C ASP A 48 13.45 4.09 -14.57
N GLY A 49 12.40 3.32 -14.81
CA GLY A 49 11.97 2.27 -13.89
C GLY A 49 13.02 1.17 -13.75
N LEU A 50 13.17 0.67 -12.52
CA LEU A 50 14.00 -0.48 -12.19
C LEU A 50 13.16 -1.77 -12.26
N SER A 51 13.80 -2.88 -12.57
CA SER A 51 13.23 -4.22 -12.36
C SER A 51 13.05 -4.51 -10.86
N TYR A 52 12.22 -5.51 -10.56
CA TYR A 52 11.97 -5.91 -9.17
C TYR A 52 13.26 -6.24 -8.40
N HIS A 53 14.17 -7.02 -9.00
CA HIS A 53 15.44 -7.38 -8.37
C HIS A 53 16.39 -6.19 -8.16
N GLU A 54 16.39 -5.23 -9.08
CA GLU A 54 17.16 -4.00 -8.91
C GLU A 54 16.61 -3.16 -7.76
N VAL A 55 15.29 -3.07 -7.61
CA VAL A 55 14.65 -2.40 -6.46
C VAL A 55 15.02 -3.09 -5.15
N GLU A 56 14.92 -4.43 -5.07
CA GLU A 56 15.30 -5.18 -3.86
C GLU A 56 16.75 -4.92 -3.46
N LYS A 57 17.67 -4.92 -4.44
CA LYS A 57 19.08 -4.64 -4.20
C LYS A 57 19.28 -3.22 -3.66
N VAL A 58 18.71 -2.21 -4.29
CA VAL A 58 18.85 -0.80 -3.88
C VAL A 58 18.30 -0.59 -2.47
N VAL A 59 17.10 -1.11 -2.19
CA VAL A 59 16.48 -1.00 -0.86
C VAL A 59 17.32 -1.74 0.19
N GLY A 60 17.87 -2.91 -0.14
CA GLY A 60 18.79 -3.66 0.71
C GLY A 60 20.03 -2.85 1.05
N GLU A 61 20.74 -2.31 0.05
CA GLU A 61 21.95 -1.49 0.25
C GLU A 61 21.67 -0.24 1.09
N LEU A 62 20.52 0.42 0.89
CA LEU A 62 20.11 1.55 1.73
C LEU A 62 19.84 1.12 3.17
N SER A 63 19.21 -0.04 3.37
CA SER A 63 18.91 -0.55 4.71
C SER A 63 20.17 -0.85 5.53
N GLU A 64 21.25 -1.29 4.86
CA GLU A 64 22.53 -1.62 5.52
C GLU A 64 23.27 -0.41 6.09
N GLN A 65 22.93 0.80 5.62
CA GLN A 65 23.48 2.05 6.15
C GLN A 65 22.91 2.40 7.53
N ASN A 66 21.80 1.78 7.93
CA ASN A 66 21.19 1.99 9.24
C ASN A 66 21.95 1.22 10.33
N SER A 67 22.42 1.92 11.36
CA SER A 67 23.06 1.31 12.53
C SER A 67 22.08 0.82 13.59
N ALA A 68 20.83 1.33 13.57
CA ALA A 68 19.83 1.12 14.63
C ALA A 68 19.52 -0.35 14.90
N ALA A 69 19.47 -1.19 13.86
CA ALA A 69 19.21 -2.63 13.99
C ALA A 69 20.29 -3.39 14.80
N ARG A 70 21.48 -2.79 14.98
CA ARG A 70 22.62 -3.38 15.70
C ARG A 70 22.79 -2.81 17.12
N MET A 71 21.89 -1.92 17.53
CA MET A 71 21.99 -1.20 18.79
C MET A 71 20.89 -1.65 19.77
N LYS A 72 21.20 -1.61 21.06
CA LYS A 72 20.19 -1.65 22.12
C LYS A 72 19.79 -0.21 22.43
N ILE A 73 18.53 0.13 22.23
CA ILE A 73 18.03 1.50 22.35
C ILE A 73 17.28 1.66 23.68
N PHE A 74 17.80 2.52 24.56
CA PHE A 74 17.20 2.83 25.86
C PHE A 74 16.79 4.31 26.00
N ALA A 75 16.67 5.04 24.89
CA ALA A 75 16.37 6.47 24.90
C ALA A 75 14.95 6.81 25.39
N GLY A 76 14.01 5.86 25.36
CA GLY A 76 12.61 6.07 25.73
C GLY A 76 11.90 7.05 24.79
N GLY A 77 11.03 7.91 25.34
CA GLY A 77 10.32 8.93 24.55
C GLY A 77 9.05 8.44 23.85
N GLY A 78 8.39 7.41 24.38
CA GLY A 78 7.17 6.84 23.80
C GLY A 78 7.41 5.71 22.79
N ALA A 79 8.67 5.45 22.41
CA ALA A 79 9.06 4.30 21.60
C ALA A 79 10.01 3.40 22.39
N TYR A 80 9.65 2.12 22.52
CA TYR A 80 10.38 1.16 23.31
C TYR A 80 10.58 -0.12 22.49
N GLN A 81 11.77 -0.71 22.57
CA GLN A 81 12.03 -2.00 21.93
C GLN A 81 11.19 -3.07 22.62
N MET A 82 10.33 -3.76 21.86
CA MET A 82 9.46 -4.82 22.34
C MET A 82 9.78 -6.14 21.61
N TYR A 83 9.56 -7.25 22.30
CA TYR A 83 9.53 -8.55 21.64
C TYR A 83 8.27 -8.63 20.77
N VAL A 84 8.45 -8.86 19.47
CA VAL A 84 7.36 -9.12 18.53
C VAL A 84 7.27 -10.63 18.30
N PRO A 85 6.19 -11.30 18.72
CA PRO A 85 6.01 -12.73 18.47
C PRO A 85 5.96 -13.04 16.96
N ALA A 86 6.54 -14.16 16.54
CA ALA A 86 6.61 -14.55 15.11
C ALA A 86 5.24 -14.65 14.41
N VAL A 87 4.17 -14.92 15.16
CA VAL A 87 2.80 -14.94 14.63
C VAL A 87 2.35 -13.56 14.10
N VAL A 88 2.93 -12.47 14.58
CA VAL A 88 2.61 -11.11 14.11
C VAL A 88 3.11 -10.91 12.68
N ASP A 89 4.30 -11.39 12.36
CA ASP A 89 4.85 -11.34 10.99
C ASP A 89 3.98 -12.17 10.03
N GLU A 90 3.56 -13.37 10.45
CA GLU A 90 2.64 -14.21 9.67
C GLU A 90 1.32 -13.48 9.38
N ILE A 91 0.66 -12.94 10.42
CA ILE A 91 -0.63 -12.23 10.24
C ILE A 91 -0.47 -10.99 9.38
N SER A 92 0.58 -10.18 9.61
CA SER A 92 0.81 -8.92 8.88
C SER A 92 1.19 -9.14 7.42
N SER A 93 1.76 -10.31 7.08
CA SER A 93 2.10 -10.68 5.70
C SER A 93 0.89 -11.13 4.86
N ARG A 94 -0.26 -11.35 5.49
CA ARG A 94 -1.45 -11.86 4.81
C ARG A 94 -2.25 -10.74 4.14
N PRO A 95 -2.52 -10.84 2.82
CA PRO A 95 -3.17 -9.76 2.07
C PRO A 95 -4.58 -9.44 2.56
N GLU A 96 -5.29 -10.43 3.12
CA GLU A 96 -6.63 -10.20 3.68
C GLU A 96 -6.66 -9.14 4.80
N PHE A 97 -5.54 -8.92 5.50
CA PHE A 97 -5.47 -7.98 6.61
C PHE A 97 -5.01 -6.57 6.21
N TYR A 98 -4.24 -6.42 5.13
CA TYR A 98 -3.68 -5.11 4.72
C TYR A 98 -4.24 -4.55 3.41
N THR A 99 -4.97 -5.35 2.62
CA THR A 99 -5.59 -4.87 1.37
C THR A 99 -7.03 -4.39 1.57
N ALA A 100 -7.72 -4.88 2.61
CA ALA A 100 -9.03 -4.39 3.00
C ALA A 100 -8.93 -2.93 3.50
N TYR A 101 -9.95 -2.12 3.21
CA TYR A 101 -10.02 -0.74 3.68
C TYR A 101 -10.99 -0.62 4.87
N THR A 102 -11.39 0.61 5.19
CA THR A 102 -12.37 0.87 6.25
C THR A 102 -13.60 -0.05 6.12
N PRO A 103 -14.03 -0.72 7.21
CA PRO A 103 -15.09 -1.74 7.18
C PRO A 103 -16.49 -1.13 7.05
N TYR A 104 -16.75 -0.40 5.96
CA TYR A 104 -18.06 0.21 5.66
C TYR A 104 -19.15 -0.83 5.37
N GLN A 105 -18.77 -2.05 5.00
CA GLN A 105 -19.69 -3.17 4.71
C GLN A 105 -19.56 -4.22 5.82
N PRO A 106 -20.31 -4.09 6.94
CA PRO A 106 -20.08 -4.89 8.13
C PRO A 106 -20.27 -6.39 7.92
N GLU A 107 -21.19 -6.80 7.03
CA GLU A 107 -21.51 -8.21 6.74
C GLU A 107 -20.33 -8.98 6.16
N VAL A 108 -19.40 -8.27 5.51
CA VAL A 108 -18.19 -8.85 4.89
C VAL A 108 -16.90 -8.39 5.56
N SER A 109 -17.00 -7.81 6.76
CA SER A 109 -15.85 -7.25 7.51
C SER A 109 -15.84 -7.63 8.99
N GLN A 110 -16.62 -8.65 9.39
CA GLN A 110 -16.75 -9.05 10.80
C GLN A 110 -15.41 -9.40 11.46
N GLY A 111 -14.47 -10.04 10.74
CA GLY A 111 -13.15 -10.37 11.31
C GLY A 111 -12.37 -9.14 11.77
N THR A 112 -12.28 -8.12 10.92
CA THR A 112 -11.62 -6.84 11.24
C THR A 112 -12.35 -6.08 12.33
N LEU A 113 -13.69 -6.04 12.27
CA LEU A 113 -14.51 -5.38 13.29
C LEU A 113 -14.34 -6.03 14.67
N THR A 114 -14.28 -7.36 14.74
CA THR A 114 -13.98 -8.09 15.98
C THR A 114 -12.57 -7.76 16.47
N ALA A 115 -11.56 -7.76 15.61
CA ALA A 115 -10.19 -7.41 16.02
C ALA A 115 -10.11 -5.98 16.59
N ILE A 116 -10.82 -5.01 15.99
CA ILE A 116 -10.91 -3.65 16.51
C ILE A 116 -11.63 -3.62 17.86
N PHE A 117 -12.74 -4.35 18.00
CA PHE A 117 -13.48 -4.44 19.25
C PHE A 117 -12.64 -5.05 20.39
N GLU A 118 -11.88 -6.10 20.11
CA GLU A 118 -10.95 -6.71 21.08
C GLU A 118 -9.85 -5.72 21.49
N PHE A 119 -9.32 -4.96 20.52
CA PHE A 119 -8.36 -3.90 20.82
C PHE A 119 -8.98 -2.81 21.72
N GLN A 120 -10.19 -2.32 21.40
CA GLN A 120 -10.90 -1.34 22.24
C GLN A 120 -11.14 -1.89 23.64
N SER A 121 -11.59 -3.14 23.75
CA SER A 121 -11.84 -3.82 25.03
C SER A 121 -10.56 -3.93 25.87
N MET A 122 -9.43 -4.26 25.24
CA MET A 122 -8.13 -4.29 25.89
C MET A 122 -7.72 -2.91 26.41
N ILE A 123 -7.92 -1.85 25.62
CA ILE A 123 -7.61 -0.48 26.04
C ILE A 123 -8.51 -0.05 27.21
N THR A 124 -9.81 -0.32 27.17
CA THR A 124 -10.71 -0.02 28.30
C THR A 124 -10.29 -0.77 29.57
N ALA A 125 -9.90 -2.05 29.45
CA ALA A 125 -9.46 -2.85 30.58
C ALA A 125 -8.15 -2.34 31.21
N ILE A 126 -7.19 -1.87 30.39
CA ILE A 126 -5.90 -1.34 30.86
C ILE A 126 -6.04 0.06 31.47
N THR A 127 -6.88 0.91 30.87
CA THR A 127 -7.01 2.33 31.25
C THR A 127 -8.07 2.58 32.31
N GLY A 128 -9.04 1.68 32.47
CA GLY A 128 -10.22 1.87 33.31
C GLY A 128 -11.24 2.86 32.74
N MET A 129 -11.12 3.24 31.46
CA MET A 129 -12.09 4.12 30.78
C MET A 129 -13.31 3.34 30.31
N GLU A 130 -14.45 4.03 30.18
CA GLU A 130 -15.72 3.42 29.77
C GLU A 130 -15.78 3.11 28.26
N ILE A 131 -14.99 3.81 27.44
CA ILE A 131 -14.97 3.66 25.99
C ILE A 131 -13.58 3.99 25.43
N ALA A 132 -13.19 3.31 24.35
CA ALA A 132 -11.97 3.51 23.59
C ALA A 132 -12.24 3.36 22.09
#